data_AF-D0MSY0-F1
#
_entry.id   AF-D0MSY0-F1
#
_cell.length_a   1.000
_cell.length_b   1.000
_cell.length_c   1.000
_cell.angle_alpha   90.00
_cell.angle_beta   90.00
_cell.angle_gamma   90.00
#
_symmetry.space_group_name_H-M   'P 1'
#
loop_
_entity.id
_entity.type
_entity.pdbx_description
1 polymer ?
#
loop_
_entity_poly.entity_id
_entity_poly.type
_entity_poly.pdbx_seq_one_letter_code
_entity_poly.pdbx_strand_id
1 'polypeptide(L)'
;MRVLRITGMVLLWVWTGVQVAKAASCADQVSPGDKSVGISGEDAPNCPSSGGVGCFSGTPCRFCMTFSTPQSAHLAACKATASSASITPTVTPSIAPTEAPTSTVAPTSDDDCSEALTAA
;
A
#
# COMPACT_ATOMS: atom_id res chain seq x y z
N MET A 1 -17.07 56.39 3.76
CA MET A 1 -17.79 55.12 4.07
C MET A 1 -17.56 53.99 3.04
N ARG A 2 -16.45 53.98 2.27
CA ARG A 2 -16.18 52.93 1.25
C ARG A 2 -14.92 52.08 1.54
N VAL A 3 -14.10 52.51 2.49
CA VAL A 3 -12.84 51.85 2.88
C VAL A 3 -13.07 50.68 3.85
N LEU A 4 -14.16 50.69 4.62
CA LEU A 4 -14.48 49.67 5.63
C LEU A 4 -15.07 48.37 5.03
N ARG A 5 -15.45 48.35 3.73
CA ARG A 5 -15.98 47.15 3.07
C ARG A 5 -14.91 46.23 2.48
N ILE A 6 -13.73 46.77 2.18
CA ILE A 6 -12.66 46.01 1.51
C ILE A 6 -11.88 45.17 2.52
N THR A 7 -11.63 45.70 3.72
CA THR A 7 -10.97 44.99 4.82
C THR A 7 -11.78 43.80 5.35
N GLY A 8 -13.12 43.87 5.28
CA GLY A 8 -14.00 42.77 5.66
C GLY A 8 -13.96 41.58 4.70
N MET A 9 -13.82 41.83 3.39
CA MET A 9 -13.70 40.74 2.41
C MET A 9 -12.36 40.02 2.49
N VAL A 10 -11.25 40.72 2.72
CA VAL A 10 -9.94 40.06 2.85
C VAL A 10 -9.87 39.18 4.11
N LEU A 11 -10.47 39.60 5.23
CA LEU A 11 -10.57 38.79 6.45
C LEU A 11 -11.50 37.57 6.31
N LEU A 12 -12.55 37.66 5.48
CA LEU A 12 -13.45 36.54 5.17
C LEU A 12 -12.79 35.48 4.26
N TRP A 13 -11.88 35.85 3.37
CA TRP A 13 -11.17 34.90 2.48
C TRP A 13 -10.01 34.17 3.16
N VAL A 14 -9.41 34.75 4.21
CA VAL A 14 -8.36 34.08 5.00
C VAL A 14 -8.93 32.99 5.92
N TRP A 15 -10.23 33.03 6.25
CA TRP A 15 -10.86 32.04 7.13
C TRP A 15 -11.31 30.75 6.42
N THR A 16 -11.44 30.78 5.10
CA THR A 16 -11.47 29.56 4.27
C THR A 16 -10.06 29.01 4.14
N GLY A 17 -9.58 28.35 5.19
CA GLY A 17 -8.26 27.70 5.20
C GLY A 17 -8.07 26.82 3.98
N VAL A 18 -7.15 27.22 3.10
CA VAL A 18 -6.71 26.40 1.99
C VAL A 18 -5.93 25.22 2.57
N GLN A 19 -6.58 24.05 2.64
CA GLN A 19 -5.91 22.82 3.06
C GLN A 19 -5.00 22.39 1.91
N VAL A 20 -3.74 22.79 1.97
CA VAL A 20 -2.70 22.24 1.10
C VAL A 20 -2.48 20.80 1.57
N ALA A 21 -3.26 19.87 1.02
CA ALA A 21 -3.00 18.46 1.19
C ALA A 21 -1.62 18.19 0.58
N LYS A 22 -0.66 17.80 1.43
CA LYS A 22 0.63 17.29 0.95
C LYS A 22 0.32 16.13 0.00
N ALA A 23 0.79 16.23 -1.25
CA ALA A 23 0.70 15.12 -2.18
C ALA A 23 1.35 13.89 -1.52
N ALA A 24 0.54 12.89 -1.19
CA ALA A 24 1.03 11.65 -0.61
C ALA A 24 1.86 10.95 -1.69
N SER A 25 3.11 10.63 -1.35
CA SER A 25 3.93 9.82 -2.24
C SER A 25 3.40 8.38 -2.25
N CYS A 26 3.70 7.59 -3.29
CA CYS A 26 3.30 6.18 -3.33
C CYS A 26 3.82 5.39 -2.11
N ALA A 27 4.96 5.79 -1.54
CA ALA A 27 5.49 5.19 -0.32
C ALA A 27 4.64 5.53 0.92
N ASP A 28 4.00 6.70 0.98
CA ASP A 28 3.13 7.09 2.10
C ASP A 28 1.86 6.24 2.16
N GLN A 29 1.37 5.78 1.00
CA GLN A 29 0.18 4.92 0.87
C GLN A 29 0.39 3.49 1.39
N VAL A 30 1.65 3.06 1.61
CA VAL A 30 1.97 1.73 2.11
C VAL A 30 1.82 1.69 3.64
N SER A 31 1.13 0.65 4.13
CA SER A 31 0.96 0.41 5.56
C SER A 31 2.30 0.26 6.29
N PRO A 32 2.39 0.65 7.57
CA PRO A 32 3.61 0.50 8.36
C PRO A 32 4.07 -0.98 8.50
N GLY A 33 3.14 -1.93 8.47
CA GLY A 33 3.45 -3.37 8.50
C GLY A 33 4.21 -3.82 7.25
N ASP A 34 3.72 -3.43 6.06
CA ASP A 34 4.36 -3.71 4.77
C ASP A 34 5.75 -3.06 4.69
N LYS A 35 5.89 -1.82 5.16
CA LYS A 35 7.18 -1.12 5.26
C LYS A 35 8.20 -1.89 6.11
N SER A 36 7.75 -2.51 7.19
CA SER A 36 8.62 -3.26 8.12
C SER A 36 9.14 -4.56 7.50
N VAL A 37 8.42 -5.12 6.53
CA VAL A 37 8.82 -6.32 5.77
C VAL A 37 9.46 -5.98 4.42
N GLY A 38 9.86 -4.72 4.21
CA GLY A 38 10.62 -4.31 3.03
C GLY A 38 9.77 -4.10 1.78
N ILE A 39 8.49 -3.79 1.95
CA ILE A 39 7.58 -3.39 0.88
C ILE A 39 7.43 -1.87 0.93
N SER A 40 7.58 -1.22 -0.22
CA SER A 40 7.34 0.22 -0.41
C SER A 40 6.52 0.45 -1.67
N GLY A 41 6.16 1.70 -1.92
CA GLY A 41 5.38 2.12 -3.09
C GLY A 41 6.16 3.10 -3.92
N GLU A 42 6.12 2.95 -5.24
CA GLU A 42 6.70 3.90 -6.18
C GLU A 42 5.77 4.21 -7.34
N ASP A 43 6.03 5.35 -7.99
CA ASP A 43 5.28 5.78 -9.16
C ASP A 43 5.48 4.80 -10.32
N ALA A 44 4.37 4.39 -10.91
CA ALA A 44 4.28 3.39 -11.96
C ALA A 44 3.16 3.79 -12.92
N PRO A 45 3.46 4.57 -13.97
CA PRO A 45 2.46 5.07 -14.91
C PRO A 45 1.81 3.96 -15.76
N ASN A 46 2.40 2.77 -15.76
CA ASN A 46 1.85 1.57 -16.38
C ASN A 46 0.79 0.86 -15.51
N CYS A 47 0.60 1.27 -14.26
CA CYS A 47 -0.45 0.72 -13.42
C CYS A 47 -1.83 1.18 -13.90
N PRO A 48 -2.77 0.26 -14.16
CA PRO A 48 -4.12 0.63 -14.55
C PRO A 48 -4.83 1.32 -13.38
N SER A 49 -5.67 2.32 -13.67
CA SER A 49 -6.42 3.05 -12.65
C SER A 49 -7.41 2.17 -11.87
N SER A 50 -7.83 1.05 -12.45
CA SER A 50 -8.65 0.04 -11.78
C SER A 50 -7.89 -0.75 -10.70
N GLY A 51 -6.57 -0.53 -10.55
CA GLY A 51 -5.70 -1.39 -9.79
C GLY A 51 -5.42 -2.71 -10.51
N GLY A 52 -4.58 -3.54 -9.90
CA GLY A 52 -4.14 -4.82 -10.43
C GLY A 52 -3.16 -5.48 -9.47
N VAL A 53 -2.71 -6.70 -9.77
CA VAL A 53 -1.72 -7.38 -8.94
C VAL A 53 -0.45 -6.52 -8.86
N GLY A 54 -0.13 -6.04 -7.67
CA GLY A 54 1.02 -5.17 -7.41
C GLY A 54 0.80 -3.67 -7.67
N CYS A 55 -0.39 -3.24 -8.08
CA CYS A 55 -0.73 -1.83 -8.29
C CYS A 55 -1.73 -1.33 -7.26
N PHE A 56 -1.62 -0.05 -6.88
CA PHE A 56 -2.62 0.60 -6.03
C PHE A 56 -3.86 0.91 -6.86
N SER A 57 -5.04 0.77 -6.26
CA SER A 57 -6.29 1.19 -6.89
C SER A 57 -6.38 2.73 -6.90
N GLY A 58 -6.85 3.31 -8.01
CA GLY A 58 -7.11 4.74 -8.13
C GLY A 58 -5.89 5.64 -8.20
N THR A 59 -4.66 5.10 -8.21
CA THR A 59 -3.42 5.89 -8.31
C THR A 59 -2.38 5.18 -9.19
N PRO A 60 -1.51 5.92 -9.90
CA PRO A 60 -0.43 5.34 -10.71
C PRO A 60 0.75 4.89 -9.82
N CYS A 61 0.48 4.08 -8.80
CA CYS A 61 1.47 3.57 -7.87
C CYS A 61 1.57 2.05 -7.99
N ARG A 62 2.76 1.50 -7.74
CA ARG A 62 2.97 0.05 -7.57
C ARG A 62 3.73 -0.27 -6.30
N PHE A 63 3.48 -1.46 -5.76
CA PHE A 63 4.31 -2.05 -4.71
C PHE A 63 5.65 -2.49 -5.28
N CYS A 64 6.71 -2.22 -4.53
CA CYS A 64 8.07 -2.60 -4.86
C CYS A 64 8.82 -3.02 -3.59
N MET A 65 9.84 -3.88 -3.74
CA MET A 65 10.68 -4.29 -2.61
C MET A 65 11.85 -3.34 -2.41
N THR A 66 12.12 -2.99 -1.15
CA THR A 66 13.32 -2.24 -0.73
C THR A 66 14.42 -3.18 -0.25
N PHE A 67 14.06 -4.27 0.41
CA PHE A 67 14.96 -5.36 0.76
C PHE A 67 14.24 -6.70 0.66
N SER A 68 15.00 -7.77 0.40
CA SER A 68 14.43 -9.11 0.18
C SER A 68 13.96 -9.73 1.50
N THR A 69 12.66 -9.96 1.62
CA THR A 69 12.03 -10.76 2.67
C THR A 69 11.09 -11.79 2.04
N PRO A 70 10.62 -12.81 2.79
CA PRO A 70 9.62 -13.74 2.26
C PRO A 70 8.34 -13.05 1.75
N GLN A 71 8.01 -11.87 2.29
CA GLN A 71 6.81 -11.12 1.93
C GLN A 71 7.03 -10.19 0.72
N SER A 72 8.25 -9.68 0.54
CA SER A 72 8.60 -8.75 -0.54
C SER A 72 9.22 -9.43 -1.76
N ALA A 73 9.64 -10.70 -1.66
CA ALA A 73 10.37 -11.43 -2.71
C ALA A 73 9.62 -11.56 -4.05
N HIS A 74 8.29 -11.47 -4.05
CA HIS A 74 7.48 -11.49 -5.27
C HIS A 74 7.42 -10.12 -5.96
N LEU A 75 7.83 -9.05 -5.29
CA LEU A 75 7.76 -7.69 -5.82
C LEU A 75 9.04 -7.34 -6.60
N ALA A 76 8.89 -6.49 -7.61
CA ALA A 76 10.04 -5.91 -8.29
C ALA A 76 10.78 -4.95 -7.34
N ALA A 77 12.11 -4.85 -7.48
CA ALA A 77 12.88 -3.89 -6.71
C ALA A 77 12.43 -2.45 -6.99
N CYS A 78 12.39 -1.62 -5.95
CA CYS A 78 12.15 -0.19 -6.12
C CYS A 78 13.29 0.44 -6.92
N LYS A 79 12.98 1.33 -7.88
CA LYS A 79 13.97 2.04 -8.72
C LYS A 79 14.99 2.82 -7.89
N ALA A 80 14.56 3.40 -6.78
CA ALA A 80 15.44 4.13 -5.86
C ALA A 80 16.42 3.21 -5.10
N THR A 81 16.04 1.95 -4.88
CA THR A 81 16.83 0.97 -4.12
C THR A 81 17.69 0.07 -5.01
N ALA A 82 17.41 0.03 -6.32
CA ALA A 82 18.16 -0.74 -7.31
C ALA A 82 19.64 -0.29 -7.45
N SER A 83 20.05 0.85 -6.89
CA SER A 83 21.47 1.22 -6.81
C SER A 83 22.26 0.47 -5.74
N SER A 84 21.62 -0.28 -4.83
CA SER A 84 22.35 -0.88 -3.71
C SER A 84 21.67 -2.15 -3.14
N ALA A 85 21.48 -3.19 -3.95
CA ALA A 85 21.41 -4.58 -3.46
C ALA A 85 21.19 -5.54 -4.64
N SER A 86 22.26 -5.87 -5.37
CA SER A 86 22.36 -7.18 -6.00
C SER A 86 22.99 -8.12 -4.97
N ILE A 87 22.18 -8.74 -4.13
CA ILE A 87 22.57 -9.97 -3.47
C ILE A 87 21.76 -11.09 -4.12
N THR A 88 22.46 -11.88 -4.91
CA THR A 88 21.98 -13.09 -5.55
C THR A 88 21.26 -13.97 -4.52
N PRO A 89 20.05 -14.48 -4.76
CA PRO A 89 19.49 -15.49 -3.89
C PRO A 89 20.38 -16.73 -3.97
N THR A 90 21.09 -17.04 -2.87
CA THR A 90 21.68 -18.36 -2.67
C THR A 90 20.55 -19.35 -2.57
N VAL A 91 20.28 -20.06 -3.67
CA VAL A 91 19.42 -21.24 -3.70
C VAL A 91 20.10 -22.35 -2.92
N THR A 92 19.82 -22.45 -1.62
CA THR A 92 20.11 -23.67 -0.88
C THR A 92 19.06 -24.71 -1.26
N PRO A 93 19.41 -25.83 -1.91
CA PRO A 93 18.45 -26.93 -2.09
C PRO A 93 18.18 -27.56 -0.71
N SER A 94 17.05 -27.18 -0.10
CA SER A 94 16.55 -27.84 1.10
C SER A 94 15.94 -29.19 0.68
N ILE A 95 16.76 -30.23 0.73
CA ILE A 95 16.35 -31.61 0.48
C ILE A 95 15.28 -31.98 1.51
N ALA A 96 14.11 -32.39 1.02
CA ALA A 96 13.03 -32.94 1.84
C ALA A 96 13.50 -34.18 2.61
N PRO A 97 12.91 -34.40 3.80
CA PRO A 97 12.21 -35.65 3.99
C PRO A 97 10.73 -35.40 4.36
N THR A 98 9.87 -36.15 3.67
CA THR A 98 8.55 -36.56 4.11
C THR A 98 8.60 -37.11 5.54
N GLU A 99 7.79 -36.56 6.43
CA GLU A 99 6.95 -37.35 7.33
C GLU A 99 5.80 -36.50 7.89
N ALA A 100 4.58 -36.97 7.67
CA ALA A 100 3.38 -36.49 8.33
C ALA A 100 3.41 -36.88 9.81
N PRO A 101 2.82 -36.06 10.69
CA PRO A 101 1.73 -36.62 11.45
C PRO A 101 0.44 -35.79 11.29
N THR A 102 -0.62 -36.50 10.94
CA THR A 102 -2.01 -36.10 11.18
C THR A 102 -2.18 -35.71 12.65
N SER A 103 -2.64 -34.49 12.90
CA SER A 103 -3.43 -34.21 14.11
C SER A 103 -4.59 -33.29 13.75
N THR A 104 -5.75 -33.96 13.60
CA THR A 104 -7.10 -33.43 13.69
C THR A 104 -7.24 -32.34 14.75
N VAL A 105 -7.61 -31.14 14.33
CA VAL A 105 -8.49 -30.24 15.09
C VAL A 105 -9.48 -29.63 14.10
N ALA A 106 -10.76 -29.86 14.38
CA ALA A 106 -11.90 -29.48 13.55
C ALA A 106 -11.99 -27.96 13.33
N PRO A 107 -12.45 -27.47 12.16
CA PRO A 107 -13.10 -26.18 12.11
C PRO A 107 -14.47 -26.34 12.79
N THR A 108 -14.56 -25.94 14.05
CA THR A 108 -15.86 -25.64 14.66
C THR A 108 -16.39 -24.38 13.99
N SER A 109 -17.43 -24.59 13.18
CA SER A 109 -18.60 -23.74 13.01
C SER A 109 -18.38 -22.27 12.68
N ASP A 110 -18.69 -21.95 11.43
CA ASP A 110 -19.63 -20.91 11.00
C ASP A 110 -20.08 -19.92 12.09
N ASP A 111 -19.77 -18.63 11.93
CA ASP A 111 -20.76 -17.56 12.10
C ASP A 111 -20.31 -16.22 11.47
N ASP A 112 -21.22 -15.66 10.67
CA ASP A 112 -21.37 -14.25 10.30
C ASP A 112 -20.43 -13.61 9.26
N CYS A 113 -20.67 -13.95 7.99
CA CYS A 113 -20.64 -12.94 6.93
C CYS A 113 -21.88 -13.10 6.05
N SER A 114 -23.05 -12.78 6.59
CA SER A 114 -24.30 -12.74 5.82
C SER A 114 -25.31 -11.82 6.49
N GLU A 115 -25.11 -10.51 6.39
CA GLU A 115 -26.22 -9.55 6.39
C GLU A 115 -25.72 -8.28 5.69
N ALA A 116 -26.02 -8.14 4.40
CA ALA A 116 -26.42 -6.87 3.76
C ALA A 116 -26.32 -6.96 2.23
N LEU A 117 -27.22 -7.71 1.59
CA LEU A 117 -27.83 -7.27 0.33
C LEU A 117 -29.08 -8.10 0.05
N THR A 118 -30.26 -7.52 0.28
CA THR A 118 -31.23 -7.28 -0.81
C THR A 118 -32.31 -6.33 -0.29
N ALA A 119 -32.35 -5.16 -0.93
CA ALA A 119 -33.46 -4.23 -0.90
C ALA A 119 -34.62 -4.76 -1.76
N ALA A 120 -35.84 -4.64 -1.25
CA ALA A 120 -37.06 -4.45 -2.03
C ALA A 120 -38.11 -3.74 -1.16
#